data_AF-A0A7L1UL46-F1
#
_entry.id   AF-A0A7L1UL46-F1
#
_cell.length_a   1.000
_cell.length_b   1.000
_cell.length_c   1.000
_cell.angle_alpha   90.00
_cell.angle_beta   90.00
_cell.angle_gamma   90.00
#
_symmetry.space_group_name_H-M   'P 1'
#
loop_
_entity.id
_entity.type
_entity.pdbx_description
1 polymer ?
#
loop_
_entity_poly.entity_id
_entity_poly.type
_entity_poly.pdbx_seq_one_letter_code
_entity_poly.pdbx_strand_id
1 'polypeptide(L)'
;KYTKFSICYYWINSLGQKTSIYSRLEDVPIPPGEENKTAALSYDYRIMPLENTPSTGMYYCEVKWNDAQKMGKGVFVLVRDTGYINTSYGWEILVTLTVLLAVLSITATALLLWKRKVLCPRRNRSNILRQKVETQLPSASPPPPPPPPVYD
;
A
#
# COMPACT_ATOMS: atom_id res chain seq x y z
N LYS A 1 36.19 -33.01 6.39
CA LYS A 1 36.41 -31.72 5.69
C LYS A 1 35.51 -30.61 6.23
N TYR A 2 34.22 -30.85 6.43
CA TYR A 2 33.26 -29.82 6.87
C TYR A 2 32.99 -29.76 8.37
N THR A 3 33.67 -30.60 9.17
CA THR A 3 33.48 -30.72 10.63
C THR A 3 34.07 -29.53 11.38
N LYS A 4 35.17 -28.97 10.90
CA LYS A 4 35.84 -27.79 11.46
C LYS A 4 35.58 -26.56 10.61
N PHE A 5 35.01 -25.54 11.22
CA PHE A 5 34.72 -24.28 10.55
C PHE A 5 34.64 -23.11 11.52
N SER A 6 34.74 -21.89 11.01
CA SER A 6 34.45 -20.68 11.77
C SER A 6 33.20 -20.00 11.25
N ILE A 7 32.39 -19.49 12.17
CA ILE A 7 31.25 -18.64 11.88
C ILE A 7 31.65 -17.21 12.24
N CYS A 8 31.54 -16.30 11.29
CA CYS A 8 31.87 -14.90 11.43
C CYS A 8 30.62 -14.03 11.23
N TYR A 9 30.32 -13.18 12.19
CA TYR A 9 29.29 -12.15 12.12
C TYR A 9 29.94 -10.79 11.96
N TYR A 10 29.49 -10.04 10.98
CA TYR A 10 29.94 -8.68 10.72
C TYR A 10 28.79 -7.85 10.16
N TRP A 11 28.91 -6.54 10.23
CA TRP A 11 28.00 -5.65 9.53
C TRP A 11 28.75 -4.74 8.58
N ILE A 12 28.02 -4.27 7.57
CA ILE A 12 28.48 -3.31 6.58
C ILE A 12 27.61 -2.06 6.70
N ASN A 13 28.24 -0.92 6.97
CA ASN A 13 27.53 0.36 7.07
C ASN A 13 27.21 0.96 5.68
N SER A 14 26.53 2.09 5.65
CA SER A 14 26.16 2.79 4.40
C SER A 14 27.38 3.26 3.58
N LEU A 15 28.55 3.37 4.21
CA LEU A 15 29.82 3.70 3.55
C LEU A 15 30.55 2.46 3.01
N GLY A 16 29.97 1.27 3.15
CA GLY A 16 30.61 0.01 2.75
C GLY A 16 31.68 -0.50 3.71
N GLN A 17 31.85 0.14 4.88
CA GLN A 17 32.83 -0.29 5.88
C GLN A 17 32.35 -1.56 6.58
N LYS A 18 33.19 -2.60 6.54
CA LYS A 18 32.96 -3.86 7.23
C LYS A 18 33.49 -3.81 8.65
N THR A 19 32.64 -4.10 9.63
CA THR A 19 33.00 -4.17 11.05
C THR A 19 32.68 -5.56 11.59
N SER A 20 33.70 -6.24 12.13
CA SER A 20 33.53 -7.53 12.79
C SER A 20 32.75 -7.37 14.09
N ILE A 21 31.78 -8.25 14.32
CA ILE A 21 30.96 -8.27 15.53
C ILE A 21 31.44 -9.40 16.43
N TYR A 22 31.46 -10.62 15.88
CA TYR A 22 31.77 -11.82 16.63
C TYR A 22 32.26 -12.92 15.70
N SER A 23 33.16 -13.76 16.19
CA SER A 23 33.55 -14.99 15.51
C SER A 23 33.67 -16.13 16.51
N ARG A 24 33.36 -17.33 16.04
CA ARG A 24 33.48 -18.57 16.81
C ARG A 24 33.96 -19.70 15.92
N LEU A 25 34.67 -20.64 16.51
CA LEU A 25 35.14 -21.85 15.86
C LEU A 25 34.30 -23.03 16.34
N GLU A 26 33.89 -23.87 15.41
CA GLU A 26 33.09 -25.06 15.64
C GLU A 26 33.87 -26.29 15.17
N ASP A 27 33.76 -27.36 15.94
CA ASP A 27 34.24 -28.70 15.58
C ASP A 27 33.15 -29.72 15.89
N VAL A 28 32.49 -30.20 14.83
CA VAL A 28 31.34 -31.09 14.94
C VAL A 28 31.77 -32.53 14.64
N PRO A 29 31.63 -33.46 15.60
CA PRO A 29 31.92 -34.86 15.35
C PRO A 29 30.87 -35.48 14.41
N ILE A 30 31.32 -36.36 13.51
CA ILE A 30 30.43 -37.15 12.66
C ILE A 30 30.14 -38.47 13.38
N PRO A 31 28.87 -38.80 13.67
CA PRO A 31 28.50 -40.10 14.23
C PRO A 31 28.88 -41.24 13.28
N PRO A 32 29.30 -42.41 13.78
CA PRO A 32 29.60 -43.56 12.94
C PRO A 32 28.40 -43.95 12.06
N GLY A 33 28.61 -44.10 10.75
CA GLY A 33 27.56 -44.47 9.78
C GLY A 33 26.77 -43.28 9.19
N GLU A 34 27.08 -42.05 9.58
CA GLU A 34 26.48 -40.82 9.08
C GLU A 34 27.41 -40.03 8.14
N GLU A 35 28.57 -40.58 7.76
CA GLU A 35 29.64 -39.86 7.06
C GLU A 35 29.22 -39.32 5.68
N ASN A 36 28.25 -39.98 5.04
CA ASN A 36 27.74 -39.63 3.71
C ASN A 36 26.38 -38.92 3.74
N LYS A 37 25.90 -38.53 4.93
CA LYS A 37 24.62 -37.84 5.08
C LYS A 37 24.82 -36.34 5.27
N THR A 38 23.79 -35.58 4.90
CA THR A 38 23.77 -34.14 5.12
C THR A 38 23.10 -33.85 6.46
N ALA A 39 23.78 -33.10 7.31
CA ALA A 39 23.23 -32.60 8.56
C ALA A 39 22.87 -31.11 8.44
N ALA A 40 21.77 -30.72 9.06
CA ALA A 40 21.39 -29.33 9.25
C ALA A 40 21.50 -28.99 10.75
N LEU A 41 22.37 -28.05 11.08
CA LEU A 41 22.61 -27.61 12.45
C LEU A 41 22.32 -26.12 12.55
N SER A 42 21.71 -25.72 13.67
CA SER A 42 21.37 -24.33 13.95
C SER A 42 22.37 -23.73 14.91
N TYR A 43 22.85 -22.53 14.58
CA TYR A 43 23.82 -21.78 15.37
C TYR A 43 23.29 -20.40 15.66
N ASP A 44 22.75 -20.24 16.86
CA ASP A 44 22.19 -18.97 17.29
C ASP A 44 23.29 -18.06 17.86
N TYR A 45 23.19 -16.78 17.52
CA TYR A 45 24.00 -15.73 18.10
C TYR A 45 23.12 -14.49 18.30
N ARG A 46 23.09 -13.99 19.54
CA ARG A 46 22.39 -12.76 19.87
C ARG A 46 23.36 -11.60 19.78
N ILE A 47 23.14 -10.72 18.80
CA ILE A 47 23.87 -9.46 18.70
C ILE A 47 23.41 -8.57 19.85
N MET A 48 24.33 -8.22 20.76
CA MET A 48 24.09 -7.20 21.76
C MET A 48 24.38 -5.82 21.15
N PRO A 49 23.57 -4.79 21.46
CA PRO A 49 23.92 -3.42 21.10
C PRO A 49 25.27 -3.10 21.73
N LEU A 50 26.28 -2.86 20.90
CA LEU A 50 27.56 -2.35 21.39
C LEU A 50 27.27 -0.94 21.92
N GLU A 51 27.65 -0.65 23.17
CA GLU A 51 27.19 0.51 23.96
C GLU A 51 27.36 1.87 23.27
N ASN A 52 28.09 1.98 22.16
CA ASN A 52 28.43 3.24 21.51
C ASN A 52 28.27 3.27 19.98
N THR A 53 27.52 2.33 19.37
CA THR A 53 27.32 2.36 17.91
C THR A 53 25.88 2.11 17.50
N PRO A 54 25.15 3.12 16.97
CA PRO A 54 23.90 2.88 16.25
C PRO A 54 24.25 2.13 14.96
N SER A 55 24.30 0.80 15.02
CA SER A 55 24.83 -0.02 13.92
C SER A 55 23.74 -0.30 12.88
N THR A 56 23.12 0.76 12.38
CA THR A 56 22.22 0.67 11.22
C THR A 56 23.01 0.22 10.00
N GLY A 57 22.65 -0.92 9.42
CA GLY A 57 23.32 -1.43 8.23
C GLY A 57 22.93 -2.86 7.89
N MET A 58 23.73 -3.48 7.02
CA MET A 58 23.54 -4.85 6.58
C MET A 58 24.40 -5.80 7.41
N TYR A 59 23.75 -6.67 8.16
CA TYR A 59 24.40 -7.69 8.97
C TYR A 59 24.52 -8.98 8.16
N TYR A 60 25.69 -9.61 8.22
CA TYR A 60 25.99 -10.84 7.52
C TYR A 60 26.51 -11.90 8.48
N CYS A 61 26.21 -13.15 8.13
CA CYS A 61 26.84 -14.34 8.67
C CYS A 61 27.64 -15.00 7.55
N GLU A 62 28.90 -15.29 7.80
CA GLU A 62 29.81 -15.96 6.88
C GLU A 62 30.41 -17.19 7.56
N VAL A 63 30.37 -18.33 6.89
CA VAL A 63 30.97 -19.57 7.36
C VAL A 63 32.20 -19.88 6.54
N LYS A 64 33.32 -20.17 7.22
CA LYS A 64 34.63 -20.47 6.61
C LYS A 64 35.13 -21.83 7.04
N TRP A 65 35.41 -22.66 6.05
CA TRP A 65 36.18 -23.90 6.16
C TRP A 65 37.58 -23.65 5.59
N ASN A 66 38.49 -24.63 5.72
CA ASN A 66 39.85 -24.51 5.20
C ASN A 66 39.90 -24.19 3.69
N ASP A 67 38.99 -24.78 2.90
CA ASP A 67 39.02 -24.68 1.43
C ASP A 67 37.80 -23.97 0.82
N ALA A 68 36.89 -23.45 1.65
CA ALA A 68 35.63 -22.91 1.17
C ALA A 68 35.08 -21.84 2.12
N GLN A 69 34.36 -20.87 1.57
CA GLN A 69 33.60 -19.91 2.34
C GLN A 69 32.21 -19.71 1.73
N LYS A 70 31.23 -19.45 2.58
CA LYS A 70 29.85 -19.14 2.18
C LYS A 70 29.33 -17.99 3.02
N MET A 71 28.81 -16.97 2.35
CA MET A 71 28.16 -15.82 2.95
C MET A 71 26.64 -16.00 2.85
N GLY A 72 25.93 -15.72 3.95
CA GLY A 72 24.47 -15.66 3.97
C GLY A 72 23.93 -14.43 3.23
N LYS A 73 22.60 -14.40 3.01
CA LYS A 73 21.92 -13.29 2.33
C LYS A 73 22.01 -11.96 3.10
N GLY A 74 22.26 -12.04 4.40
CA GLY A 74 22.29 -10.90 5.31
C GLY A 74 20.90 -10.39 5.70
N VAL A 75 20.88 -9.47 6.65
CA VAL A 75 19.67 -8.84 7.19
C VAL A 75 19.95 -7.35 7.37
N PHE A 76 19.05 -6.49 6.87
CA PHE A 76 19.11 -5.06 7.15
C PHE A 76 18.53 -4.78 8.53
N VAL A 77 19.30 -4.08 9.38
CA VAL A 77 18.84 -3.63 10.69
C VAL A 77 18.88 -2.11 10.69
N LEU A 78 17.75 -1.49 11.01
CA LEU A 78 17.62 -0.05 11.17
C LEU A 78 17.45 0.27 12.65
N VAL A 79 18.50 0.82 13.26
CA VAL A 79 18.47 1.35 14.63
C VAL A 79 17.93 2.77 14.60
N ARG A 80 16.91 3.05 15.41
CA ARG A 80 16.32 4.38 15.57
C ARG A 80 16.31 4.74 17.04
N ASP A 81 16.71 5.97 17.37
CA ASP A 81 16.70 6.46 18.75
C ASP A 81 15.29 6.56 19.34
N THR A 82 14.28 6.77 18.49
CA THR A 82 12.87 7.01 18.89
C THR A 82 11.97 5.78 18.83
N GLY A 83 12.54 4.56 18.69
CA GLY A 83 11.76 3.33 18.54
C GLY A 83 10.97 3.25 17.23
N TYR A 84 10.25 2.15 17.02
CA TYR A 84 9.42 1.97 15.83
C TYR A 84 8.05 2.63 16.03
N ILE A 85 7.82 3.75 15.36
CA ILE A 85 6.48 4.34 15.21
C ILE A 85 5.87 3.76 13.94
N ASN A 86 4.79 2.98 14.08
CA ASN A 86 4.06 2.45 12.94
C ASN A 86 3.47 3.61 12.13
N THR A 87 3.86 3.73 10.86
CA THR A 87 3.41 4.80 9.97
C THR A 87 1.96 4.65 9.51
N SER A 88 1.33 3.50 9.79
CA SER A 88 -0.10 3.24 9.47
C SER A 88 -1.04 4.30 10.04
N TYR A 89 -0.72 4.81 11.24
CA TYR A 89 -1.56 5.76 11.97
C TYR A 89 -1.85 7.05 11.17
N GLY A 90 -0.89 7.55 10.40
CA GLY A 90 -1.09 8.74 9.57
C GLY A 90 -2.09 8.50 8.43
N TRP A 91 -2.05 7.32 7.83
CA TRP A 91 -2.96 6.96 6.74
C TRP A 91 -4.40 6.78 7.24
N GLU A 92 -4.55 6.11 8.39
CA GLU A 92 -5.85 5.91 9.05
C GLU A 92 -6.51 7.24 9.43
N ILE A 93 -5.74 8.22 9.94
CA ILE A 93 -6.25 9.57 10.23
C ILE A 93 -6.73 10.28 8.96
N LEU A 94 -5.95 10.24 7.89
CA LEU A 94 -6.32 10.91 6.64
C LEU A 94 -7.60 10.32 6.04
N VAL A 95 -7.73 8.99 6.06
CA VAL A 95 -8.93 8.31 5.57
C VAL A 95 -10.14 8.66 6.43
N THR A 96 -10.02 8.58 7.76
CA THR A 96 -11.13 8.90 8.67
C THR A 96 -11.57 10.36 8.56
N LEU A 97 -10.63 11.30 8.49
CA LEU A 97 -10.93 12.72 8.28
C LEU A 97 -11.65 12.95 6.95
N THR A 98 -11.19 12.31 5.87
CA THR A 98 -11.79 12.45 4.54
C THR A 98 -13.22 11.92 4.52
N VAL A 99 -13.46 10.75 5.11
CA VAL A 99 -14.80 10.15 5.22
C VAL A 99 -15.72 11.06 6.04
N LEU A 100 -15.25 11.58 7.17
CA LEU A 100 -16.03 12.50 8.02
C LEU A 100 -16.42 13.76 7.24
N LEU A 101 -15.46 14.38 6.55
CA LEU A 101 -15.71 15.58 5.74
C LEU A 101 -16.68 15.31 4.57
N ALA A 102 -16.58 14.15 3.93
CA ALA A 102 -17.50 13.75 2.86
C ALA A 102 -18.94 13.59 3.38
N VAL A 103 -19.12 12.90 4.51
CA VAL A 103 -20.45 12.73 5.15
C VAL A 103 -21.05 14.08 5.54
N LEU A 104 -20.26 14.96 6.16
CA LEU A 104 -20.71 16.31 6.53
C LEU A 104 -21.11 17.13 5.30
N SER A 105 -20.33 17.05 4.22
CA SER A 105 -20.60 17.78 2.97
C SER A 105 -21.90 17.32 2.30
N ILE A 106 -22.13 16.00 2.22
CA ILE A 106 -23.36 15.42 1.67
C ILE A 106 -24.56 15.83 2.53
N THR A 107 -24.42 15.73 3.85
CA THR A 107 -25.51 16.05 4.79
C THR A 107 -25.88 17.53 4.72
N ALA A 108 -24.88 18.43 4.71
CA ALA A 108 -25.11 19.87 4.56
C ALA A 108 -25.82 20.19 3.23
N THR A 109 -25.37 19.58 2.12
CA THR A 109 -25.97 19.78 0.80
C THR A 109 -27.42 19.28 0.75
N ALA A 110 -27.69 18.11 1.32
CA ALA A 110 -29.04 17.55 1.41
C ALA A 110 -29.98 18.45 2.24
N LEU A 111 -29.52 18.95 3.39
CA LEU A 111 -30.28 19.88 4.25
C LEU A 111 -30.58 21.20 3.54
N LEU A 112 -29.61 21.77 2.81
CA LEU A 112 -29.81 22.99 2.04
C LEU A 112 -30.84 22.81 0.92
N LEU A 113 -30.79 21.69 0.19
CA LEU A 113 -31.78 21.36 -0.84
C LEU A 113 -33.17 21.10 -0.26
N TRP A 114 -33.25 20.42 0.89
CA TRP A 114 -34.50 20.21 1.62
C TRP A 114 -35.11 21.55 2.04
N LYS A 115 -34.33 22.41 2.71
CA LYS A 115 -34.77 23.75 3.12
C LYS A 115 -35.23 24.58 1.92
N ARG A 116 -34.51 24.53 0.78
CA ARG A 116 -34.91 25.23 -0.45
C ARG A 116 -36.25 24.73 -1.00
N LYS A 117 -36.52 23.41 -0.95
CA LYS A 117 -37.81 22.84 -1.37
C LYS A 117 -38.96 23.23 -0.45
N VAL A 118 -38.73 23.25 0.87
CA VAL A 118 -39.76 23.54 1.88
C VAL A 118 -40.07 25.04 1.98
N LEU A 119 -39.06 25.92 1.96
CA LEU A 119 -39.24 27.37 2.08
C LEU A 119 -39.60 28.05 0.75
N CYS A 120 -39.17 27.51 -0.40
CA CYS A 120 -39.44 28.09 -1.72
C CYS A 120 -39.91 27.02 -2.74
N PRO A 121 -41.17 26.55 -2.68
CA PRO A 121 -41.70 25.56 -3.64
C PRO A 121 -41.76 26.08 -5.09
N ARG A 122 -41.65 27.40 -5.29
CA ARG A 122 -42.02 28.14 -6.51
C ARG A 122 -40.88 28.30 -7.54
N ARG A 123 -40.01 27.30 -7.72
CA ARG A 123 -39.04 27.31 -8.86
C ARG A 123 -39.08 26.07 -9.75
N ASN A 124 -39.87 25.06 -9.42
CA ASN A 124 -40.02 23.87 -10.28
C ASN A 124 -41.13 23.99 -11.34
N ARG A 125 -41.85 25.12 -11.41
CA ARG A 125 -42.89 25.36 -12.45
C ARG A 125 -42.33 25.93 -13.76
N SER A 126 -41.16 26.57 -13.73
CA SER A 126 -40.62 27.28 -14.90
C SER A 126 -39.97 26.36 -15.95
N ASN A 127 -39.56 25.14 -15.60
CA ASN A 127 -39.00 24.19 -16.56
C ASN A 127 -40.08 23.37 -17.30
N ILE A 128 -41.26 23.20 -16.70
CA ILE A 128 -42.39 22.48 -17.33
C ILE A 128 -43.06 23.33 -18.42
N LEU A 129 -43.12 24.65 -18.24
CA LEU A 129 -43.70 25.55 -19.25
C LEU A 129 -42.85 25.62 -20.52
N ARG A 130 -41.52 25.59 -20.39
CA ARG A 130 -40.59 25.71 -21.52
C ARG A 130 -40.60 24.50 -22.44
N GLN A 131 -40.83 23.30 -21.89
CA GLN A 131 -40.92 22.07 -22.68
C GLN A 131 -42.24 21.98 -23.47
N LYS A 132 -43.30 22.66 -23.04
CA LYS A 132 -44.60 22.67 -23.74
C LYS A 132 -44.62 23.56 -24.99
N VAL A 133 -43.70 24.51 -25.10
CA VAL A 133 -43.61 25.42 -26.27
C VAL A 133 -42.86 24.79 -27.45
N GLU A 134 -41.93 23.88 -27.20
CA GLU A 134 -41.11 23.25 -28.25
C GLU A 134 -41.82 22.09 -28.99
N THR A 135 -43.01 21.67 -28.56
CA THR A 135 -43.78 20.56 -29.17
C THR A 135 -45.10 21.02 -29.82
N GLN A 136 -45.14 22.22 -30.41
CA GLN A 136 -46.17 22.53 -31.40
C GLN A 136 -45.56 22.49 -32.81
N LEU A 137 -45.93 21.45 -33.58
CA LEU A 137 -45.77 21.47 -35.03
C LEU A 137 -46.60 22.60 -35.63
N PRO A 138 -46.14 23.29 -36.69
CA PRO A 138 -46.95 24.27 -37.39
C PRO A 138 -48.19 23.59 -38.00
N SER A 139 -49.37 24.13 -37.69
CA SER A 139 -50.66 23.66 -38.20
C SER A 139 -50.72 23.84 -39.72
N ALA A 140 -50.92 22.74 -40.45
CA ALA A 140 -51.10 22.74 -41.89
C ALA A 140 -52.41 23.44 -42.30
N SER A 141 -52.37 24.23 -43.38
CA SER A 141 -53.51 24.93 -43.96
C SER A 141 -54.58 23.95 -44.48
N PRO A 142 -55.88 24.31 -44.45
CA PRO A 142 -56.93 23.43 -44.97
C PRO A 142 -56.82 23.23 -46.48
N PRO A 143 -57.16 22.04 -47.02
CA PRO A 143 -57.17 21.80 -48.46
C PRO A 143 -58.30 22.59 -49.16
N PRO A 144 -58.13 22.97 -50.44
CA PRO A 144 -59.11 23.74 -51.19
C PRO A 144 -60.39 22.93 -51.50
N PRO A 145 -61.55 23.60 -51.66
CA PRO A 145 -62.83 22.94 -51.87
C PRO A 145 -62.94 22.25 -53.25
N PRO A 146 -63.73 21.16 -53.35
CA PRO A 146 -63.88 20.39 -54.59
C PRO A 146 -64.68 21.15 -55.66
N PRO A 147 -64.40 20.91 -56.96
CA PRO A 147 -65.10 21.58 -58.06
C PRO A 147 -66.54 21.07 -58.25
N PRO A 148 -67.46 21.91 -58.76
CA PRO A 148 -68.87 21.58 -58.92
C PRO A 148 -69.12 20.58 -60.06
N PRO A 149 -70.22 19.79 -59.99
CA PRO A 149 -70.51 18.72 -60.93
C PRO A 149 -70.85 19.26 -62.32
N VAL A 150 -70.25 18.64 -63.33
CA VAL A 150 -70.56 18.84 -64.75
C VAL A 150 -71.83 18.05 -65.06
N TYR A 151 -72.82 18.71 -65.67
CA TYR A 151 -73.93 18.05 -66.35
C TYR A 151 -73.73 18.23 -67.86
N ASP A 152 -74.01 17.18 -68.63
CA ASP A 152 -73.78 17.05 -70.09
C ASP A 152 -74.41 18.18 -70.92
#